data_AF-A0A1I7WCR9-F1
#
_entry.id   AF-A0A1I7WCR9-F1
#
_cell.length_a   1.000
_cell.length_b   1.000
_cell.length_c   1.000
_cell.angle_alpha   90.00
_cell.angle_beta   90.00
_cell.angle_gamma   90.00
#
_symmetry.space_group_name_H-M   'P 1'
#
loop_
_entity.id
_entity.type
_entity.pdbx_description
1 polymer ?
#
loop_
_entity_poly.entity_id
_entity_poly.type
_entity_poly.pdbx_seq_one_letter_code
_entity_poly.pdbx_strand_id
1 'polypeptide(L)'
;MLLLSTSTKQTLTDTVSGMQMKDAELIALLRIDIYRAHSAVMPQMVFTLQIRDTSEPVQLLVEHQPRSSIISPAIVDGYQLIAGVDIDHKEEVFRGITGYIDLEGIPTVSLRWKRVQNIATTVNETKSSPTIKFSWRNSLNQTVASQILRPYDSIYGTQFSILELSKLNLTTSQSGVWSVLVHDASVIAIISFPVFSTSNTAQFHSLVKEYFIVKDSCKGSSCTNIIWSTFHPDPKSDILSGYDKDLQCLV
;
A
#
# COMPACT_ATOMS: atom_id res chain seq x y z
N MET A 1 -5.81 8.68 -10.08
CA MET A 1 -4.64 9.02 -10.92
C MET A 1 -3.40 8.92 -10.05
N LEU A 2 -2.51 7.96 -10.31
CA LEU A 2 -1.30 7.73 -9.51
C LEU A 2 -0.24 8.79 -9.84
N LEU A 3 0.15 9.59 -8.83
CA LEU A 3 1.20 10.61 -8.91
C LEU A 3 2.60 9.98 -8.76
N LEU A 4 2.94 9.01 -9.62
CA LEU A 4 4.32 8.56 -9.76
C LEU A 4 4.95 9.28 -10.97
N SER A 5 6.23 9.65 -10.86
CA SER A 5 6.99 10.17 -12.00
C SER A 5 7.04 9.13 -13.13
N THR A 6 7.15 9.58 -14.38
CA THR A 6 7.16 8.68 -15.56
C THR A 6 8.31 7.67 -15.50
N SER A 7 9.49 8.09 -15.03
CA SER A 7 10.65 7.21 -14.86
C SER A 7 10.41 6.13 -13.80
N THR A 8 9.84 6.51 -12.65
CA THR A 8 9.48 5.57 -11.58
C THR A 8 8.44 4.55 -12.04
N LYS A 9 7.40 5.01 -12.75
CA LYS A 9 6.37 4.12 -13.32
C LYS A 9 7.00 3.09 -14.24
N GLN A 10 7.91 3.53 -15.11
CA GLN A 10 8.61 2.65 -16.04
C GLN A 10 9.45 1.62 -15.29
N THR A 11 10.32 2.03 -14.37
CA THR A 11 11.20 1.09 -13.64
C THR A 11 10.42 0.09 -12.78
N LEU A 12 9.35 0.52 -12.10
CA LEU A 12 8.47 -0.38 -11.35
C LEU A 12 7.86 -1.43 -12.30
N THR A 13 7.37 -0.98 -13.45
CA THR A 13 6.75 -1.84 -14.44
C THR A 13 7.75 -2.83 -15.03
N ASP A 14 8.92 -2.37 -15.48
CA ASP A 14 9.99 -3.22 -16.02
C ASP A 14 10.36 -4.33 -15.03
N THR A 15 10.43 -3.97 -13.74
CA THR A 15 10.76 -4.95 -12.70
C THR A 15 9.65 -5.99 -12.55
N VAL A 16 8.41 -5.54 -12.40
CA VAL A 16 7.24 -6.41 -12.19
C VAL A 16 7.02 -7.32 -13.39
N SER A 17 7.11 -6.79 -14.61
CA SER A 17 7.01 -7.60 -15.83
C SER A 17 8.13 -8.63 -15.92
N GLY A 18 9.37 -8.25 -15.59
CA GLY A 18 10.52 -9.15 -15.59
C GLY A 18 10.44 -10.28 -14.55
N MET A 19 9.58 -10.18 -13.53
CA MET A 19 9.34 -11.30 -12.60
C MET A 19 8.57 -12.45 -13.24
N GLN A 20 7.65 -12.15 -14.17
CA GLN A 20 6.78 -13.12 -14.80
C GLN A 20 7.21 -13.48 -16.23
N MET A 21 7.78 -12.52 -16.95
CA MET A 21 8.05 -12.63 -18.39
C MET A 21 9.51 -12.36 -18.68
N LYS A 22 10.36 -13.35 -18.39
CA LYS A 22 11.84 -13.23 -18.42
C LYS A 22 12.42 -12.85 -19.79
N ASP A 23 11.69 -13.13 -20.87
CA ASP A 23 12.15 -12.92 -22.26
C ASP A 23 11.27 -11.91 -23.03
N ALA A 24 10.32 -11.26 -22.36
CA ALA A 24 9.39 -10.35 -23.01
C ALA A 24 9.87 -8.90 -22.93
N GLU A 25 10.04 -8.25 -24.09
CA GLU A 25 10.40 -6.84 -24.12
C GLU A 25 9.18 -5.96 -23.89
N LEU A 26 9.15 -5.28 -22.73
CA LEU A 26 8.13 -4.28 -22.42
C LEU A 26 8.29 -3.06 -23.35
N ILE A 27 7.22 -2.71 -24.06
CA ILE A 27 7.14 -1.46 -24.81
C ILE A 27 6.65 -0.33 -23.91
N ALA A 28 5.54 -0.56 -23.19
CA ALA A 28 4.91 0.49 -22.40
C ALA A 28 4.02 -0.06 -21.28
N LEU A 29 3.99 0.66 -20.16
CA LEU A 29 2.89 0.60 -19.19
C LEU A 29 1.70 1.39 -19.75
N LEU A 30 0.57 0.72 -19.99
CA LEU A 30 -0.65 1.39 -20.48
C LEU A 30 -1.49 1.94 -19.32
N ARG A 31 -1.71 1.12 -18.28
CA ARG A 31 -2.56 1.49 -17.15
C ARG A 31 -2.19 0.69 -15.89
N ILE A 32 -2.44 1.30 -14.73
CA ILE A 32 -2.48 0.60 -13.45
C ILE A 32 -3.87 0.85 -12.85
N ASP A 33 -4.61 -0.23 -12.64
CA ASP A 33 -5.92 -0.22 -12.00
C ASP A 33 -5.84 -0.87 -10.62
N ILE A 34 -6.86 -0.63 -9.79
CA ILE A 34 -6.99 -1.28 -8.49
C ILE A 34 -8.11 -2.31 -8.57
N TYR A 35 -7.78 -3.54 -8.21
CA TYR A 35 -8.76 -4.62 -8.06
C TYR A 35 -9.03 -4.87 -6.57
N ARG A 36 -10.30 -4.96 -6.21
CA ARG A 36 -10.73 -5.34 -4.87
C ARG A 36 -11.90 -6.30 -4.96
N ALA A 37 -11.65 -7.57 -4.66
CA ALA A 37 -12.67 -8.61 -4.72
C ALA A 37 -13.88 -8.31 -3.81
N HIS A 38 -13.64 -7.79 -2.60
CA HIS A 38 -14.67 -7.27 -1.69
C HIS A 38 -14.08 -6.35 -0.62
N SER A 39 -14.94 -5.67 0.14
CA SER A 39 -14.59 -4.64 1.12
C SER A 39 -13.72 -5.10 2.31
N ALA A 40 -13.49 -6.41 2.48
CA ALA A 40 -12.68 -6.95 3.58
C ALA A 40 -11.29 -7.44 3.14
N VAL A 41 -11.05 -7.56 1.83
CA VAL A 41 -9.75 -7.99 1.28
C VAL A 41 -8.90 -6.78 0.94
N MET A 42 -7.58 -6.95 1.11
CA MET A 42 -6.58 -5.96 0.73
C MET A 42 -6.65 -5.71 -0.78
N PRO A 43 -6.69 -4.44 -1.22
CA PRO A 43 -6.68 -4.12 -2.64
C PRO A 43 -5.40 -4.65 -3.31
N GLN A 44 -5.56 -5.13 -4.54
CA GLN A 44 -4.49 -5.54 -5.43
C GLN A 44 -4.42 -4.56 -6.62
N MET A 45 -3.33 -4.62 -7.38
CA MET A 45 -3.09 -3.78 -8.55
C MET A 45 -3.18 -4.62 -9.81
N VAL A 46 -3.73 -4.06 -10.88
CA VAL A 46 -3.74 -4.66 -12.21
C VAL A 46 -2.89 -3.81 -13.13
N PHE A 47 -1.76 -4.35 -13.56
CA PHE A 47 -0.84 -3.69 -14.49
C PHE A 47 -1.22 -4.12 -15.91
N THR A 48 -1.60 -3.15 -16.76
CA THR A 48 -1.86 -3.40 -18.19
C THR A 48 -0.66 -2.95 -19.01
N LEU A 49 -0.07 -3.88 -19.76
CA LEU A 49 1.23 -3.76 -20.39
C LEU A 49 1.14 -4.01 -21.90
N GLN A 50 1.89 -3.23 -22.68
CA GLN A 50 2.18 -3.51 -24.08
C GLN A 50 3.56 -4.12 -24.20
N ILE A 51 3.65 -5.27 -24.88
CA ILE A 51 4.90 -6.03 -25.08
C ILE A 51 5.16 -6.14 -26.58
N ARG A 52 6.43 -6.21 -26.99
CA ARG A 52 6.84 -6.19 -28.41
C ARG A 52 6.28 -7.35 -29.23
N ASP A 53 6.26 -8.55 -28.67
CA ASP A 53 5.89 -9.76 -29.39
C ASP A 53 4.38 -10.06 -29.38
N THR A 54 3.56 -9.08 -28.99
CA THR A 54 2.12 -9.27 -28.77
C THR A 54 1.31 -8.11 -29.34
N SER A 55 0.36 -8.39 -30.22
CA SER A 55 -0.60 -7.38 -30.70
C SER A 55 -1.61 -6.97 -29.62
N GLU A 56 -1.82 -7.82 -28.62
CA GLU A 56 -2.78 -7.61 -27.54
C GLU A 56 -2.06 -7.34 -26.21
N PRO A 57 -2.61 -6.47 -25.35
CA PRO A 57 -2.01 -6.17 -24.06
C PRO A 57 -2.05 -7.37 -23.11
N VAL A 58 -1.06 -7.41 -22.22
CA VAL A 58 -0.97 -8.35 -21.11
C VAL A 58 -1.42 -7.65 -19.83
N GLN A 59 -2.17 -8.35 -18.98
CA GLN A 59 -2.47 -7.87 -17.64
C GLN A 59 -1.82 -8.74 -16.57
N LEU A 60 -1.24 -8.10 -15.56
CA LEU A 60 -0.66 -8.75 -14.39
C LEU A 60 -1.44 -8.34 -13.15
N LEU A 61 -1.86 -9.33 -12.34
CA LEU A 61 -2.39 -9.09 -11.01
C LEU A 61 -1.23 -9.04 -10.02
N VAL A 62 -1.06 -7.91 -9.33
CA VAL A 62 0.08 -7.63 -8.47
C VAL A 62 -0.40 -7.28 -7.07
N GLU A 63 0.18 -7.93 -6.07
CA GLU A 63 -0.09 -7.66 -4.67
C GLU A 63 1.11 -7.00 -4.02
N HIS A 64 0.89 -5.88 -3.32
CA HIS A 64 1.87 -5.30 -2.42
C HIS A 64 1.81 -6.03 -1.07
N GLN A 65 2.95 -6.49 -0.57
CA GLN A 65 3.07 -7.24 0.69
C GLN A 65 3.61 -6.34 1.81
N PRO A 66 2.75 -5.74 2.63
CA PRO A 66 3.21 -5.00 3.80
C PRO A 66 3.89 -5.96 4.79
N ARG A 67 4.96 -5.49 5.44
CA ARG A 67 5.68 -6.27 6.46
C ARG A 67 5.48 -5.63 7.82
N SER A 68 4.81 -6.35 8.70
CA SER A 68 4.64 -5.95 10.09
C SER A 68 4.80 -7.16 10.99
N SER A 69 5.44 -6.96 12.14
CA SER A 69 5.57 -7.95 13.19
C SER A 69 5.04 -7.35 14.50
N ILE A 70 4.13 -8.07 15.15
CA ILE A 70 3.62 -7.73 16.48
C ILE A 70 4.28 -8.67 17.49
N ILE A 71 4.88 -8.10 18.52
CA ILE A 71 5.55 -8.84 19.59
C ILE A 71 4.51 -9.09 20.68
N SER A 72 4.04 -10.34 20.78
CA SER A 72 2.95 -10.71 21.69
C SER A 72 3.43 -10.91 23.14
N PRO A 73 2.64 -10.51 24.15
CA PRO A 73 1.37 -9.80 24.06
C PRO A 73 1.57 -8.28 23.92
N ALA A 74 1.08 -7.70 22.82
CA ALA A 74 1.12 -6.25 22.58
C ALA A 74 -0.11 -5.57 23.21
N ILE A 75 -0.25 -5.67 24.53
CA ILE A 75 -1.30 -4.99 25.30
C ILE A 75 -0.70 -3.78 25.99
N VAL A 76 -1.25 -2.60 25.73
CA VAL A 76 -0.84 -1.33 26.31
C VAL A 76 -2.06 -0.63 26.89
N ASP A 77 -2.02 -0.34 28.19
CA ASP A 77 -3.07 0.39 28.91
C ASP A 77 -4.51 -0.11 28.63
N GLY A 78 -4.68 -1.43 28.62
CA GLY A 78 -5.97 -2.10 28.36
C GLY A 78 -6.35 -2.25 26.89
N TYR A 79 -5.50 -1.85 25.95
CA TYR A 79 -5.72 -2.00 24.50
C TYR A 79 -4.74 -3.01 23.90
N GLN A 80 -5.26 -3.95 23.12
CA GLN A 80 -4.46 -4.91 22.36
C GLN A 80 -4.21 -4.40 20.94
N LEU A 81 -2.96 -4.41 20.50
CA LEU A 81 -2.59 -4.16 19.11
C LEU A 81 -2.96 -5.37 18.25
N ILE A 82 -3.74 -5.13 17.19
CA ILE A 82 -4.20 -6.16 16.24
C ILE A 82 -3.40 -6.14 14.94
N ALA A 83 -3.07 -4.95 14.42
CA ALA A 83 -2.41 -4.79 13.12
C ALA A 83 -1.62 -3.47 13.08
N GLY A 84 -0.60 -3.40 12.22
CA GLY A 84 0.13 -2.18 11.91
C GLY A 84 0.45 -2.06 10.43
N VAL A 85 -0.11 -1.06 9.73
CA VAL A 85 -0.04 -0.91 8.26
C VAL A 85 -0.23 0.56 7.82
N ASP A 86 0.20 0.94 6.62
CA ASP A 86 0.14 2.31 6.06
C ASP A 86 -1.28 2.73 5.61
N ILE A 87 -1.79 3.92 5.97
CA ILE A 87 -3.18 4.40 5.70
C ILE A 87 -3.22 5.93 5.46
N ASP A 88 -4.17 6.44 4.65
CA ASP A 88 -4.45 7.88 4.49
C ASP A 88 -5.36 8.44 5.62
N HIS A 89 -4.96 9.61 6.13
CA HIS A 89 -5.53 10.37 7.24
C HIS A 89 -7.01 10.76 7.09
N LYS A 90 -7.55 10.99 5.88
CA LYS A 90 -8.85 11.68 5.74
C LYS A 90 -10.07 10.76 5.91
N GLU A 91 -9.95 9.49 5.59
CA GLU A 91 -11.07 8.55 5.57
C GLU A 91 -10.83 7.29 6.41
N GLU A 92 -9.64 7.17 7.04
CA GLU A 92 -9.17 5.91 7.63
C GLU A 92 -9.15 4.75 6.60
N VAL A 93 -9.00 5.09 5.30
CA VAL A 93 -8.96 4.15 4.17
C VAL A 93 -7.56 4.11 3.55
N PHE A 94 -7.12 2.93 3.16
CA PHE A 94 -5.89 2.70 2.41
C PHE A 94 -5.94 3.36 1.02
N ARG A 95 -5.28 4.50 0.83
CA ARG A 95 -5.11 5.14 -0.49
C ARG A 95 -3.71 4.95 -1.07
N GLY A 96 -2.72 4.59 -0.25
CA GLY A 96 -1.38 4.17 -0.65
C GLY A 96 -1.31 2.72 -1.18
N ILE A 97 -2.27 2.30 -2.01
CA ILE A 97 -2.41 0.92 -2.47
C ILE A 97 -1.17 0.44 -3.24
N THR A 98 -0.42 1.36 -3.83
CA THR A 98 0.85 1.06 -4.49
C THR A 98 1.99 0.72 -3.54
N GLY A 99 1.91 1.09 -2.25
CA GLY A 99 3.02 0.95 -1.31
C GLY A 99 4.31 1.67 -1.75
N TYR A 100 4.21 2.57 -2.74
CA TYR A 100 5.36 3.28 -3.28
C TYR A 100 5.60 4.57 -2.51
N ILE A 101 6.78 4.69 -1.92
CA ILE A 101 7.28 5.88 -1.22
C ILE A 101 8.69 6.14 -1.72
N ASP A 102 8.99 7.36 -2.17
CA ASP A 102 10.36 7.79 -2.48
C ASP A 102 10.91 8.70 -1.36
N LEU A 103 12.10 9.25 -1.56
CA LEU A 103 12.79 10.10 -0.58
C LEU A 103 12.08 11.44 -0.31
N GLU A 104 11.12 11.84 -1.14
CA GLU A 104 10.31 13.04 -0.96
C GLU A 104 8.89 12.72 -0.44
N GLY A 105 8.58 11.43 -0.32
CA GLY A 105 7.26 10.94 0.07
C GLY A 105 6.89 11.19 1.53
N ILE A 106 5.64 10.84 1.84
CA ILE A 106 5.05 10.98 3.17
C ILE A 106 4.53 9.61 3.60
N PRO A 107 5.42 8.69 4.05
CA PRO A 107 5.00 7.43 4.64
C PRO A 107 4.03 7.68 5.79
N THR A 108 2.95 6.91 5.80
CA THR A 108 2.02 6.87 6.92
C THR A 108 2.06 5.49 7.55
N VAL A 109 1.89 5.41 8.85
CA VAL A 109 1.81 4.14 9.58
C VAL A 109 0.64 4.22 10.52
N SER A 110 -0.30 3.30 10.37
CA SER A 110 -1.45 3.11 11.24
C SER A 110 -1.28 1.87 12.11
N LEU A 111 -1.88 1.92 13.29
CA LEU A 111 -2.01 0.84 14.24
C LEU A 111 -3.49 0.66 14.54
N ARG A 112 -3.93 -0.58 14.57
CA ARG A 112 -5.29 -0.92 14.95
C ARG A 112 -5.31 -1.51 16.35
N TRP A 113 -6.06 -0.88 17.23
CA TRP A 113 -6.22 -1.25 18.61
C TRP A 113 -7.60 -1.84 18.86
N LYS A 114 -7.68 -2.74 19.84
CA LYS A 114 -8.96 -3.25 20.37
C LYS A 114 -8.93 -3.22 21.87
N ARG A 115 -10.00 -2.71 22.46
CA ARG A 115 -10.16 -2.71 23.91
C ARG A 115 -10.23 -4.14 24.43
N VAL A 116 -9.41 -4.46 25.43
CA VAL A 116 -9.48 -5.74 26.14
C VAL A 116 -10.47 -5.58 27.28
N GLN A 117 -11.48 -6.45 27.32
CA GLN A 117 -12.46 -6.47 28.40
C GLN A 117 -11.79 -6.82 29.72
N ASN A 118 -12.29 -6.24 30.82
CA ASN A 118 -11.84 -6.49 32.19
C ASN A 118 -10.37 -6.09 32.48
N ILE A 119 -9.71 -5.37 31.57
CA ILE A 119 -8.44 -4.69 31.85
C ILE A 119 -8.71 -3.21 32.02
N ALA A 120 -8.28 -2.68 33.17
CA ALA A 120 -8.36 -1.26 33.47
C ALA A 120 -7.54 -0.47 32.45
N THR A 121 -7.97 0.75 32.19
CA THR A 121 -7.23 1.71 31.36
C THR A 121 -7.11 3.01 32.13
N THR A 122 -6.07 3.79 31.84
CA THR A 122 -5.96 5.19 32.26
C THR A 122 -6.54 6.15 31.22
N VAL A 123 -6.84 5.67 30.02
CA VAL A 123 -7.42 6.47 28.95
C VAL A 123 -8.93 6.68 29.16
N ASN A 124 -9.41 7.89 28.91
CA ASN A 124 -10.85 8.20 28.91
C ASN A 124 -11.65 7.18 28.05
N GLU A 125 -12.85 6.82 28.50
CA GLU A 125 -13.77 5.87 27.85
C GLU A 125 -14.11 6.24 26.40
N THR A 126 -14.01 7.52 26.03
CA THR A 126 -14.24 8.00 24.66
C THR A 126 -13.05 7.78 23.73
N LYS A 127 -11.95 7.16 24.17
CA LYS A 127 -10.77 6.93 23.33
C LYS A 127 -10.70 5.46 22.95
N SER A 128 -10.13 5.21 21.78
CA SER A 128 -10.06 3.89 21.17
C SER A 128 -8.61 3.38 21.03
N SER A 129 -7.63 4.13 21.54
CA SER A 129 -6.20 3.77 21.49
C SER A 129 -5.45 4.27 22.73
N PRO A 130 -4.32 3.66 23.08
CA PRO A 130 -3.44 4.12 24.15
C PRO A 130 -2.49 5.24 23.69
N THR A 131 -1.68 5.75 24.63
CA THR A 131 -0.49 6.54 24.31
C THR A 131 0.65 5.59 23.95
N ILE A 132 1.35 5.83 22.86
CA ILE A 132 2.52 5.04 22.46
C ILE A 132 3.61 5.95 21.87
N LYS A 133 4.81 5.42 21.69
CA LYS A 133 5.93 6.11 21.03
C LYS A 133 6.33 5.41 19.74
N PHE A 134 6.48 6.18 18.67
CA PHE A 134 7.07 5.74 17.41
C PHE A 134 8.53 6.17 17.33
N SER A 135 9.39 5.27 16.88
CA SER A 135 10.75 5.56 16.48
C SER A 135 10.93 5.19 15.01
N TRP A 136 11.09 6.18 14.14
CA TRP A 136 11.30 6.00 12.71
C TRP A 136 12.77 5.74 12.45
N ARG A 137 13.09 4.65 11.77
CA ARG A 137 14.44 4.24 11.41
C ARG A 137 14.59 4.20 9.90
N ASN A 138 15.68 4.80 9.42
CA ASN A 138 16.06 4.73 8.02
C ASN A 138 16.62 3.34 7.64
N SER A 139 16.98 3.17 6.36
CA SER A 139 17.57 1.92 5.86
C SER A 139 18.91 1.52 6.47
N LEU A 140 19.56 2.44 7.19
CA LEU A 140 20.79 2.20 7.95
C LEU A 140 20.52 1.88 9.42
N ASN A 141 19.27 1.62 9.79
CA ASN A 141 18.80 1.37 11.17
C ASN A 141 19.04 2.54 12.14
N GLN A 142 19.25 3.76 11.64
CA GLN A 142 19.42 4.95 12.45
C GLN A 142 18.05 5.58 12.70
N THR A 143 17.78 5.96 13.96
CA THR A 143 16.56 6.69 14.30
C THR A 143 16.64 8.10 13.75
N VAL A 144 15.75 8.45 12.83
CA VAL A 144 15.69 9.77 12.19
C VAL A 144 14.60 10.66 12.76
N ALA A 145 13.57 10.07 13.37
CA ALA A 145 12.51 10.80 14.04
C ALA A 145 11.92 9.97 15.19
N SER A 146 11.34 10.65 16.18
CA SER A 146 10.55 10.03 17.24
C SER A 146 9.30 10.85 17.51
N GLN A 147 8.18 10.18 17.70
CA GLN A 147 6.87 10.81 17.91
C GLN A 147 6.16 10.11 19.06
N ILE A 148 5.46 10.87 19.89
CA ILE A 148 4.56 10.31 20.90
C ILE A 148 3.14 10.48 20.37
N LEU A 149 2.45 9.38 20.11
CA LEU A 149 1.06 9.43 19.67
C LEU A 149 0.16 9.41 20.90
N ARG A 150 -0.66 10.45 21.01
CA ARG A 150 -1.65 10.56 22.08
C ARG A 150 -2.87 9.69 21.78
N PRO A 151 -3.65 9.32 22.79
CA PRO A 151 -4.88 8.59 22.62
C PRO A 151 -5.81 9.29 21.63
N TYR A 152 -6.33 8.51 20.69
CA TYR A 152 -7.21 8.98 19.63
C TYR A 152 -8.61 8.35 19.77
N ASP A 153 -9.63 9.06 19.29
CA ASP A 153 -11.01 8.57 19.23
C ASP A 153 -11.31 8.21 17.77
N SER A 154 -11.13 6.93 17.44
CA SER A 154 -11.36 6.37 16.11
C SER A 154 -12.52 5.39 16.17
N ILE A 155 -13.38 5.46 15.15
CA ILE A 155 -14.49 4.53 14.95
C ILE A 155 -13.98 3.09 14.80
N TYR A 156 -12.78 2.90 14.22
CA TYR A 156 -12.20 1.59 13.97
C TYR A 156 -11.06 1.20 14.92
N GLY A 157 -10.80 2.01 15.95
CA GLY A 157 -9.67 1.81 16.86
C GLY A 157 -8.31 2.11 16.23
N THR A 158 -8.28 2.92 15.19
CA THR A 158 -7.05 3.24 14.44
C THR A 158 -6.33 4.42 15.06
N GLN A 159 -5.01 4.34 15.17
CA GLN A 159 -4.12 5.44 15.50
C GLN A 159 -3.02 5.48 14.45
N PHE A 160 -2.62 6.65 13.98
CA PHE A 160 -1.66 6.74 12.88
C PHE A 160 -0.60 7.81 13.13
N SER A 161 0.50 7.69 12.41
CA SER A 161 1.54 8.69 12.33
C SER A 161 2.06 8.85 10.92
N ILE A 162 2.44 10.08 10.60
CA ILE A 162 3.04 10.46 9.33
C ILE A 162 4.47 10.93 9.55
N LEU A 163 5.32 10.70 8.56
CA LEU A 163 6.64 11.31 8.50
C LEU A 163 6.84 11.90 7.11
N GLU A 164 7.14 13.19 7.04
CA GLU A 164 7.41 13.87 5.77
C GLU A 164 8.90 13.77 5.47
N LEU A 165 9.27 12.88 4.53
CA LEU A 165 10.68 12.56 4.26
C LEU A 165 11.42 13.71 3.60
N SER A 166 10.72 14.54 2.82
CA SER A 166 11.29 15.75 2.20
C SER A 166 11.84 16.77 3.21
N LYS A 167 11.41 16.70 4.49
CA LYS A 167 11.92 17.55 5.58
C LYS A 167 13.14 16.97 6.28
N LEU A 168 13.46 15.71 6.00
CA LEU A 168 14.69 15.08 6.45
C LEU A 168 15.72 15.31 5.34
N ASN A 169 16.91 15.81 5.67
CA ASN A 169 18.00 16.02 4.69
C ASN A 169 18.55 14.66 4.22
N LEU A 170 17.74 13.91 3.47
CA LEU A 170 18.04 12.54 3.07
C LEU A 170 18.90 12.51 1.82
N THR A 171 19.84 11.57 1.79
CA THR A 171 20.62 11.26 0.60
C THR A 171 20.09 10.01 -0.08
N THR A 172 20.42 9.82 -1.36
CA THR A 172 20.05 8.62 -2.13
C THR A 172 20.55 7.33 -1.49
N SER A 173 21.62 7.36 -0.71
CA SER A 173 22.11 6.21 0.05
C SER A 173 21.17 5.74 1.17
N GLN A 174 20.15 6.53 1.51
CA GLN A 174 19.15 6.21 2.53
C GLN A 174 17.86 5.61 1.93
N SER A 175 17.79 5.36 0.61
CA SER A 175 16.79 4.44 0.07
C SER A 175 17.03 3.02 0.57
N GLY A 176 15.98 2.20 0.62
CA GLY A 176 16.02 0.86 1.19
C GLY A 176 14.81 0.56 2.06
N VAL A 177 14.91 -0.48 2.89
CA VAL A 177 13.86 -0.85 3.84
C VAL A 177 13.92 0.06 5.05
N TRP A 178 12.90 0.87 5.25
CA TRP A 178 12.71 1.66 6.45
C TRP A 178 11.87 0.89 7.47
N SER A 179 11.92 1.32 8.73
CA SER A 179 11.09 0.72 9.77
C SER A 179 10.58 1.71 10.79
N VAL A 180 9.42 1.40 11.37
CA VAL A 180 8.89 2.06 12.57
C VAL A 180 8.90 1.05 13.69
N LEU A 181 9.57 1.41 14.78
CA LEU A 181 9.45 0.71 16.05
C LEU A 181 8.34 1.37 16.86
N VAL A 182 7.39 0.55 17.31
CA VAL A 182 6.32 0.96 18.21
C VAL A 182 6.73 0.58 19.62
N HIS A 183 6.72 1.56 20.52
CA HIS A 183 7.15 1.41 21.90
C HIS A 183 6.03 1.78 22.87
N ASP A 184 5.98 1.02 23.96
CA ASP A 184 5.42 1.43 25.24
C ASP A 184 6.59 1.54 26.24
N ALA A 185 6.76 0.57 27.16
CA ALA A 185 8.00 0.40 27.93
C ALA A 185 9.10 -0.31 27.14
N SER A 186 8.70 -1.21 26.23
CA SER A 186 9.56 -1.98 25.32
C SER A 186 9.01 -1.89 23.89
N VAL A 187 9.74 -2.45 22.92
CA VAL A 187 9.23 -2.56 21.54
C VAL A 187 8.12 -3.61 21.51
N ILE A 188 6.95 -3.22 21.00
CA ILE A 188 5.76 -4.09 20.89
C ILE A 188 5.40 -4.42 19.44
N ALA A 189 5.89 -3.64 18.47
CA ALA A 189 5.73 -3.93 17.05
C ALA A 189 6.82 -3.28 16.21
N ILE A 190 7.05 -3.88 15.05
CA ILE A 190 7.96 -3.41 14.01
C ILE A 190 7.20 -3.40 12.70
N ILE A 191 7.18 -2.27 12.02
CA ILE A 191 6.53 -2.11 10.72
C ILE A 191 7.61 -1.71 9.73
N SER A 192 7.69 -2.40 8.61
CA SER A 192 8.72 -2.21 7.60
C SER A 192 8.09 -1.87 6.25
N PHE A 193 8.68 -0.91 5.56
CA PHE A 193 8.22 -0.45 4.26
C PHE A 193 9.41 -0.03 3.38
N PRO A 194 9.28 -0.14 2.04
CA PRO A 194 10.34 0.26 1.13
C PRO A 194 10.30 1.77 0.88
N VAL A 195 11.46 2.40 0.90
CA VAL A 195 11.68 3.76 0.36
C VAL A 195 12.56 3.64 -0.88
N PHE A 196 12.01 4.02 -2.03
CA PHE A 196 12.62 3.84 -3.33
C PHE A 196 13.51 5.02 -3.73
N SER A 197 14.52 4.72 -4.55
CA SER A 197 15.27 5.69 -5.33
C SER A 197 15.54 5.11 -6.71
N THR A 198 15.36 5.90 -7.76
CA THR A 198 15.71 5.51 -9.13
C THR A 198 17.21 5.67 -9.42
N SER A 199 17.99 6.23 -8.50
CA SER A 199 19.43 6.41 -8.67
C SER A 199 20.22 5.10 -8.52
N ASN A 200 19.67 4.10 -7.85
CA ASN A 200 20.27 2.77 -7.71
C ASN A 200 19.28 1.69 -8.20
N THR A 201 19.32 1.44 -9.51
CA THR A 201 18.43 0.51 -10.21
C THR A 201 18.48 -0.91 -9.63
N ALA A 202 19.65 -1.39 -9.20
CA ALA A 202 19.79 -2.72 -8.61
C ALA A 202 19.05 -2.84 -7.27
N GLN A 203 19.22 -1.84 -6.39
CA GLN A 203 18.48 -1.79 -5.12
C GLN A 203 16.97 -1.63 -5.36
N PHE A 204 16.57 -0.77 -6.30
CA PHE A 204 15.18 -0.59 -6.68
C PHE A 204 14.55 -1.93 -7.09
N HIS A 205 15.18 -2.67 -8.00
CA HIS A 205 14.70 -3.97 -8.44
C HIS A 205 14.60 -4.97 -7.28
N SER A 206 15.57 -4.98 -6.36
CA SER A 206 15.56 -5.84 -5.19
C SER A 206 14.35 -5.54 -4.29
N LEU A 207 14.09 -4.26 -3.99
CA LEU A 207 12.96 -3.85 -3.15
C LEU A 207 11.62 -4.19 -3.79
N VAL A 208 11.48 -3.97 -5.10
CA VAL A 208 10.24 -4.31 -5.81
C VAL A 208 9.99 -5.83 -5.75
N LYS A 209 11.01 -6.66 -5.98
CA LYS A 209 10.90 -8.13 -5.82
C LYS A 209 10.56 -8.56 -4.40
N GLU A 210 10.95 -7.77 -3.41
CA GLU A 210 10.75 -8.09 -2.01
C GLU A 210 9.35 -7.73 -1.49
N TYR A 211 8.74 -6.67 -2.04
CA TYR A 211 7.45 -6.11 -1.58
C TYR A 211 6.29 -6.28 -2.57
N PHE A 212 6.54 -6.72 -3.81
CA PHE A 212 5.50 -6.94 -4.80
C PHE A 212 5.54 -8.38 -5.31
N ILE A 213 4.38 -9.01 -5.39
CA ILE A 213 4.21 -10.35 -5.93
C ILE A 213 3.24 -10.30 -7.10
N VAL A 214 3.66 -10.83 -8.25
CA VAL A 214 2.75 -11.16 -9.35
C VAL A 214 1.98 -12.43 -8.96
N LYS A 215 0.67 -12.31 -8.78
CA LYS A 215 -0.22 -13.41 -8.37
C LYS A 215 -0.75 -14.19 -9.56
N ASP A 216 -1.04 -13.49 -10.64
CA ASP A 216 -1.66 -14.06 -11.84
C ASP A 216 -1.37 -13.16 -13.06
N SER A 217 -1.59 -13.70 -14.25
CA SER A 217 -1.41 -12.99 -15.52
C SER A 217 -2.38 -13.48 -16.58
N CYS A 218 -2.88 -12.58 -17.41
CA CYS A 218 -3.70 -12.91 -18.57
C CYS A 218 -3.28 -12.11 -19.80
N LYS A 219 -3.69 -12.56 -20.98
CA LYS A 219 -3.37 -11.90 -22.25
C LYS A 219 -4.56 -11.90 -23.19
N GLY A 220 -4.84 -10.75 -23.81
CA GLY A 220 -5.83 -10.67 -24.88
C GLY A 220 -7.21 -11.16 -24.48
N SER A 221 -7.86 -11.94 -25.35
CA SER A 221 -9.22 -12.45 -25.13
C SER A 221 -9.37 -13.29 -23.86
N SER A 222 -8.32 -13.97 -23.38
CA SER A 222 -8.38 -14.77 -22.14
C SER A 222 -8.73 -13.94 -20.91
N CYS A 223 -8.34 -12.66 -20.90
CA CYS A 223 -8.61 -11.74 -19.81
C CYS A 223 -10.11 -11.49 -19.59
N THR A 224 -10.95 -11.62 -20.62
CA THR A 224 -12.41 -11.42 -20.49
C THR A 224 -13.07 -12.43 -19.56
N ASN A 225 -12.45 -13.60 -19.38
CA ASN A 225 -12.97 -14.67 -18.52
C ASN A 225 -12.40 -14.63 -17.09
N ILE A 226 -11.56 -13.65 -16.77
CA ILE A 226 -10.83 -13.58 -15.49
C ILE A 226 -11.35 -12.41 -14.67
N ILE A 227 -11.98 -12.71 -13.54
CA ILE A 227 -12.75 -11.75 -12.72
C ILE A 227 -11.95 -10.52 -12.28
N TRP A 228 -10.64 -10.67 -12.05
CA TRP A 228 -9.79 -9.55 -11.63
C TRP A 228 -9.33 -8.65 -12.79
N SER A 229 -9.48 -9.11 -14.04
CA SER A 229 -9.08 -8.35 -15.22
C SER A 229 -10.01 -7.16 -15.44
N THR A 230 -9.44 -6.05 -15.92
CA THR A 230 -10.26 -4.92 -16.34
C THR A 230 -10.94 -5.10 -17.69
N PHE A 231 -10.70 -6.23 -18.38
CA PHE A 231 -11.42 -6.62 -19.59
C PHE A 231 -12.56 -7.59 -19.28
N HIS A 232 -12.70 -8.02 -18.03
CA HIS A 232 -13.87 -8.77 -17.58
C HIS A 232 -15.10 -7.86 -17.62
N PRO A 233 -16.25 -8.34 -18.15
CA PRO A 233 -17.49 -7.56 -18.14
C PRO A 233 -17.89 -7.15 -16.72
N ASP A 234 -18.31 -5.90 -16.54
CA ASP A 234 -18.81 -5.39 -15.26
C ASP A 234 -20.19 -4.75 -15.48
N PRO A 235 -21.27 -5.56 -15.58
CA PRO A 235 -22.59 -5.08 -15.99
C PRO A 235 -23.17 -3.94 -15.14
N LYS A 236 -22.66 -3.75 -13.91
CA LYS A 236 -23.10 -2.66 -13.02
C LYS A 236 -22.57 -1.29 -13.46
N SER A 237 -21.45 -1.27 -14.20
CA SER A 237 -20.81 -0.06 -14.73
C SER A 237 -20.89 0.03 -16.26
N ASP A 238 -21.18 -1.08 -16.93
CA ASP A 238 -21.38 -1.12 -18.37
C ASP A 238 -22.75 -0.50 -18.71
N ILE A 239 -22.73 0.78 -19.07
CA ILE A 239 -23.93 1.48 -19.53
C ILE A 239 -24.16 1.09 -21.00
N LEU A 240 -24.99 0.06 -21.21
CA LEU A 240 -25.37 -0.41 -22.55
C LEU A 240 -26.59 0.33 -23.11
N SER A 241 -27.43 0.87 -22.22
CA SER A 241 -28.60 1.69 -22.56
C SER A 241 -28.85 2.68 -21.43
N GLY A 242 -29.20 3.91 -21.79
CA GLY A 242 -29.61 4.99 -20.89
C GLY A 242 -31.07 5.35 -21.15
N TYR A 243 -31.72 5.97 -20.17
CA TYR A 243 -33.02 6.58 -20.40
C TYR A 243 -32.82 8.06 -20.67
N ASP A 244 -33.18 8.50 -21.87
CA ASP A 244 -33.22 9.91 -22.21
C ASP A 244 -34.54 10.50 -21.71
N LYS A 245 -34.41 11.46 -20.78
CA LYS A 245 -35.54 12.07 -20.11
C LYS A 245 -36.28 13.08 -20.99
N ASP A 246 -35.58 13.68 -21.94
CA ASP A 246 -36.11 14.66 -22.88
C ASP A 246 -36.82 13.97 -24.04
N LEU A 247 -36.28 12.82 -24.48
CA LEU A 247 -36.89 11.98 -25.53
C LEU A 247 -37.90 10.94 -24.98
N GLN A 248 -37.98 10.77 -23.66
CA GLN A 248 -38.80 9.77 -22.98
C GLN A 248 -38.63 8.35 -23.55
N CYS A 249 -37.41 7.97 -23.92
CA CYS A 249 -37.11 6.68 -24.51
C CYS A 249 -35.78 6.09 -24.00
N LEU A 250 -35.61 4.78 -24.19
CA LEU A 250 -34.34 4.10 -24.01
C LEU A 250 -33.44 4.39 -25.21
N VAL A 251 -32.20 4.80 -24.95
CA VAL A 251 -31.15 5.12 -25.93
C VAL A 251 -29.93 4.25 -25.66
#